data_AF-A0A970KQK6-F1
#
_entry.id   AF-A0A970KQK6-F1
#
_cell.length_a   1.000
_cell.length_b   1.000
_cell.length_c   1.000
_cell.angle_alpha   90.00
_cell.angle_beta   90.00
_cell.angle_gamma   90.00
#
_symmetry.space_group_name_H-M   'P 1'
#
loop_
_entity.id
_entity.type
_entity.pdbx_description
1 polymer ?
#
loop_
_entity_poly.entity_id
_entity_poly.type
_entity_poly.pdbx_seq_one_letter_code
_entity_poly.pdbx_strand_id
1 'polypeptide(L)'
;MDLQRTSTKKLSRQEPGRHAREACFFMFAMNRRELAGALLLAVLLVAGFLLRFAVFATKTEGPVIVPPGDNNLQEKKREAEIFVHVAGAVRRPGVYTLPAGARVIHALEAAGGVLPDGDEHALNLAEPLYDGRRISVPFLGQELPAPETGGKININTATAEELDRLPGIGPAKAAAIVAYREKNGPFQTLEELVNVSGIGPSTVETLREYVTLY
;
A
#
# COMPACT_ATOMS: atom_id res chain seq x y z
N MET A 1 -80.42 5.85 63.25
CA MET A 1 -79.86 4.50 63.42
C MET A 1 -79.47 4.03 62.02
N ASP A 2 -78.42 4.62 61.44
CA ASP A 2 -77.02 4.13 61.49
C ASP A 2 -76.92 2.81 60.72
N LEU A 3 -76.19 2.69 59.61
CA LEU A 3 -74.74 2.92 59.51
C LEU A 3 -74.27 3.26 58.08
N GLN A 4 -73.44 4.29 58.05
CA GLN A 4 -72.30 4.65 57.20
C GLN A 4 -71.81 3.69 56.09
N ARG A 5 -71.67 4.28 54.89
CA ARG A 5 -70.52 4.29 53.96
C ARG A 5 -69.44 3.19 54.13
N THR A 6 -69.14 2.48 53.04
CA THR A 6 -67.82 2.57 52.39
C THR A 6 -67.93 2.18 50.91
N SER A 7 -67.29 3.02 50.09
CA SER A 7 -67.20 2.95 48.63
C SER A 7 -65.77 2.55 48.28
N THR A 8 -65.60 1.48 47.51
CA THR A 8 -64.40 1.26 46.68
C THR A 8 -64.79 0.50 45.40
N LYS A 9 -65.24 1.27 44.41
CA LYS A 9 -64.75 1.26 43.02
C LYS A 9 -64.08 -0.05 42.53
N LYS A 10 -64.77 -0.80 41.66
CA LYS A 10 -64.12 -1.48 40.52
C LYS A 10 -65.11 -1.85 39.39
N LEU A 11 -64.94 -1.11 38.30
CA LEU A 11 -65.02 -1.50 36.90
C LEU A 11 -66.33 -2.12 36.35
N SER A 12 -67.11 -1.22 35.76
CA SER A 12 -67.89 -1.36 34.53
C SER A 12 -67.56 -2.58 33.65
N ARG A 13 -68.59 -3.41 33.43
CA ARG A 13 -69.23 -3.74 32.13
C ARG A 13 -68.26 -4.12 31.00
N GLN A 14 -68.44 -5.31 30.41
CA GLN A 14 -68.83 -5.49 28.99
C GLN A 14 -68.87 -7.00 28.65
N GLU A 15 -70.02 -7.46 28.14
CA GLU A 15 -70.20 -8.82 27.62
C GLU A 15 -69.30 -9.07 26.39
N PRO A 16 -68.66 -10.25 26.27
CA PRO A 16 -67.88 -10.58 25.09
C PRO A 16 -68.79 -10.91 23.90
N GLY A 17 -68.78 -10.01 22.92
CA GLY A 17 -69.48 -10.13 21.66
C GLY A 17 -69.04 -11.35 20.85
N ARG A 18 -70.03 -12.12 20.41
CA ARG A 18 -70.43 -12.39 19.02
C ARG A 18 -69.37 -12.37 17.88
N HIS A 19 -68.10 -12.68 18.14
CA HIS A 19 -67.04 -12.79 17.10
C HIS A 19 -66.24 -14.11 17.13
N ALA A 20 -66.48 -15.00 18.09
CA ALA A 20 -65.75 -16.28 18.19
C ALA A 20 -66.26 -17.38 17.24
N ARG A 21 -67.26 -17.11 16.39
CA ARG A 21 -67.90 -18.14 15.55
C ARG A 21 -67.48 -18.12 14.08
N GLU A 22 -66.72 -17.14 13.63
CA GLU A 22 -66.27 -17.06 12.22
C GLU A 22 -64.83 -17.56 12.01
N ALA A 23 -64.01 -17.64 13.05
CA ALA A 23 -62.65 -18.18 12.95
C ALA A 23 -62.59 -19.72 12.83
N CYS A 24 -63.69 -20.42 13.10
CA CYS A 24 -63.74 -21.89 13.02
C CYS A 24 -64.13 -22.41 11.63
N PHE A 25 -64.53 -21.54 10.70
CA PHE A 25 -64.84 -21.93 9.31
C PHE A 25 -63.64 -21.80 8.36
N PHE A 26 -62.54 -21.17 8.79
CA PHE A 26 -61.32 -21.02 7.97
C PHE A 26 -60.36 -22.22 8.04
N MET A 27 -60.77 -23.32 8.67
CA MET A 27 -60.05 -24.61 8.61
C MET A 27 -60.64 -25.54 7.54
N PHE A 28 -61.04 -24.94 6.40
CA PHE A 28 -61.54 -25.63 5.22
C PHE A 28 -60.38 -26.21 4.39
N ALA A 29 -60.15 -27.52 4.56
CA ALA A 29 -59.76 -28.48 3.53
C ALA A 29 -58.79 -28.01 2.42
N MET A 30 -57.48 -28.07 2.66
CA MET A 30 -56.52 -28.12 1.54
C MET A 30 -56.71 -29.43 0.77
N ASN A 31 -57.09 -29.30 -0.51
CA ASN A 31 -57.19 -30.41 -1.43
C ASN A 31 -55.88 -31.20 -1.47
N ARG A 32 -55.96 -32.54 -1.50
CA ARG A 32 -54.78 -33.45 -1.60
C ARG A 32 -53.80 -33.06 -2.73
N ARG A 33 -54.29 -32.33 -3.75
CA ARG A 33 -53.53 -31.84 -4.91
C ARG A 33 -52.59 -30.67 -4.55
N GLU A 34 -53.02 -29.73 -3.72
CA GLU A 34 -52.20 -28.58 -3.26
C GLU A 34 -51.14 -29.04 -2.25
N LEU A 35 -51.51 -29.99 -1.38
CA LEU A 35 -50.61 -30.59 -0.40
C LEU A 35 -49.51 -31.44 -1.09
N ALA A 36 -49.88 -32.16 -2.16
CA ALA A 36 -48.92 -32.87 -3.01
C ALA A 36 -47.99 -31.91 -3.77
N GLY A 37 -48.50 -30.77 -4.25
CA GLY A 37 -47.71 -29.74 -4.92
C GLY A 37 -46.67 -29.09 -3.99
N ALA A 38 -47.08 -28.72 -2.77
CA ALA A 38 -46.17 -28.15 -1.77
C ALA A 38 -45.09 -29.14 -1.31
N LEU A 39 -45.44 -30.42 -1.13
CA LEU A 39 -44.47 -31.49 -0.83
C LEU A 39 -43.47 -31.68 -1.98
N LEU A 40 -43.93 -31.68 -3.23
CA LEU A 40 -43.07 -31.83 -4.40
C LEU A 40 -42.10 -30.65 -4.54
N LEU A 41 -42.57 -29.42 -4.31
CA LEU A 41 -41.71 -28.23 -4.29
C LEU A 41 -40.68 -28.28 -3.15
N ALA A 42 -41.07 -28.69 -1.96
CA ALA A 42 -40.16 -28.85 -0.83
C ALA A 42 -39.10 -29.93 -1.10
N VAL A 43 -39.49 -31.06 -1.69
CA VAL A 43 -38.56 -32.13 -2.10
C VAL A 43 -37.60 -31.64 -3.19
N LEU A 44 -38.07 -30.86 -4.16
CA LEU A 44 -37.21 -30.28 -5.20
C LEU A 44 -36.21 -29.26 -4.64
N LEU A 45 -36.62 -28.43 -3.67
CA LEU A 45 -35.72 -27.49 -3.01
C LEU A 45 -34.67 -28.20 -2.15
N VAL A 46 -35.05 -29.24 -1.40
CA VAL A 46 -34.12 -30.07 -0.63
C VAL A 46 -33.19 -30.86 -1.54
N ALA A 47 -33.70 -31.45 -2.63
CA ALA A 47 -32.88 -32.15 -3.62
C ALA A 47 -31.90 -31.19 -4.32
N GLY A 48 -32.33 -29.98 -4.69
CA GLY A 48 -31.47 -28.95 -5.27
C GLY A 48 -30.40 -28.44 -4.29
N PHE A 49 -30.75 -28.28 -3.01
CA PHE A 49 -29.81 -27.93 -1.96
C PHE A 49 -28.78 -29.05 -1.74
N LEU A 50 -29.22 -30.31 -1.66
CA LEU A 50 -28.33 -31.47 -1.56
C LEU A 50 -27.43 -31.62 -2.79
N LEU A 51 -27.95 -31.37 -4.00
CA LEU A 51 -27.16 -31.41 -5.24
C LEU A 51 -26.09 -30.30 -5.26
N ARG A 52 -26.45 -29.07 -4.83
CA ARG A 52 -25.52 -27.94 -4.73
C ARG A 52 -24.44 -28.16 -3.66
N PHE A 53 -24.77 -28.84 -2.56
CA PHE A 53 -23.83 -29.20 -1.51
C PHE A 53 -22.88 -30.33 -1.95
N ALA A 54 -23.39 -31.31 -2.71
CA ALA A 54 -22.60 -32.44 -3.22
C ALA A 54 -21.52 -32.00 -4.23
N VAL A 55 -21.80 -31.02 -5.09
CA VAL A 55 -20.81 -30.47 -6.05
C VAL A 55 -19.67 -29.72 -5.35
N PHE A 56 -19.87 -29.24 -4.12
CA PHE A 56 -18.84 -28.55 -3.34
C PHE A 56 -17.92 -29.50 -2.56
N ALA A 57 -18.25 -30.79 -2.48
CA ALA A 57 -17.62 -31.74 -1.56
C ALA A 57 -16.71 -32.78 -2.24
N THR A 58 -16.23 -32.52 -3.46
CA THR A 58 -15.21 -33.37 -4.11
C THR A 58 -14.09 -32.53 -4.73
N LYS A 59 -13.29 -31.86 -3.88
CA LYS A 59 -11.90 -31.58 -4.21
C LYS A 59 -11.04 -32.56 -3.43
N THR A 60 -10.90 -33.77 -3.97
CA THR A 60 -9.99 -34.79 -3.47
C THR A 60 -8.58 -34.39 -3.89
N GLU A 61 -7.81 -33.86 -2.95
CA GLU A 61 -6.36 -33.78 -3.08
C GLU A 61 -5.81 -35.22 -2.99
N GLY A 62 -5.22 -35.70 -4.08
CA GLY A 62 -4.60 -37.03 -4.13
C GLY A 62 -3.41 -37.13 -3.16
N PRO A 63 -2.93 -38.36 -2.86
CA PRO A 63 -1.80 -38.53 -1.95
C PRO A 63 -0.53 -37.99 -2.60
N VAL A 64 -0.07 -36.82 -2.13
CA VAL A 64 1.24 -36.29 -2.46
C VAL A 64 2.28 -37.11 -1.71
N ILE A 65 3.10 -37.84 -2.46
CA ILE A 65 4.31 -38.46 -1.94
C ILE A 65 5.25 -37.31 -1.57
N VAL A 66 5.45 -37.06 -0.28
CA VAL A 66 6.39 -36.05 0.23
C VAL A 66 7.77 -36.70 0.27
N PRO A 67 8.73 -36.31 -0.61
CA PRO A 67 10.12 -36.67 -0.37
C PRO A 67 10.61 -35.98 0.91
N PRO A 68 11.42 -36.62 1.76
CA PRO A 68 12.00 -35.96 2.92
C PRO A 68 13.08 -35.02 2.41
N GLY A 69 12.72 -33.75 2.22
CA GLY A 69 13.62 -32.72 1.73
C GLY A 69 12.99 -31.35 1.86
N ASP A 70 13.61 -30.53 2.72
CA ASP A 70 13.52 -29.07 2.76
C ASP A 70 12.26 -28.46 3.41
N ASN A 71 12.21 -28.57 4.75
CA ASN A 71 11.41 -27.69 5.61
C ASN A 71 11.92 -26.22 5.62
N ASN A 72 12.32 -25.66 4.47
CA ASN A 72 12.88 -24.31 4.38
C ASN A 72 12.39 -23.53 3.14
N LEU A 73 11.06 -23.42 2.98
CA LEU A 73 10.44 -22.50 2.01
C LEU A 73 9.52 -21.46 2.68
N GLN A 74 9.55 -21.38 4.01
CA GLN A 74 9.06 -20.23 4.79
C GLN A 74 10.21 -19.43 5.41
N GLU A 75 11.40 -19.47 4.80
CA GLU A 75 12.37 -18.39 4.94
C GLU A 75 11.85 -17.16 4.19
N LYS A 76 10.97 -16.45 4.89
CA LYS A 76 10.96 -14.99 5.01
C LYS A 76 12.25 -14.38 4.45
N LYS A 77 12.27 -14.08 3.15
CA LYS A 77 13.13 -13.05 2.59
C LYS A 77 12.75 -11.81 3.36
N ARG A 78 13.53 -11.46 4.39
CA ARG A 78 13.42 -10.18 5.06
C ARG A 78 13.80 -9.18 3.99
N GLU A 79 12.81 -8.71 3.25
CA GLU A 79 12.95 -7.54 2.42
C GLU A 79 13.38 -6.46 3.41
N ALA A 80 14.65 -6.05 3.33
CA ALA A 80 15.17 -5.01 4.18
C ALA A 80 14.22 -3.80 4.04
N GLU A 81 13.74 -3.26 5.14
CA GLU A 81 12.87 -2.09 5.10
C GLU A 81 13.74 -0.83 5.06
N ILE A 82 13.28 0.19 4.34
CA ILE A 82 13.90 1.51 4.25
C ILE A 82 12.93 2.56 4.77
N PHE A 83 13.46 3.57 5.45
CA PHE A 83 12.72 4.73 5.95
C PHE A 83 12.95 5.91 5.02
N VAL A 84 11.87 6.47 4.49
CA VAL A 84 11.92 7.57 3.53
C VAL A 84 11.05 8.71 4.02
N HIS A 85 11.58 9.92 4.04
CA HIS A 85 10.84 11.13 4.41
C HIS A 85 10.25 11.78 3.17
N VAL A 86 8.92 11.91 3.10
CA VAL A 86 8.20 12.60 2.03
C VAL A 86 7.65 13.94 2.54
N ALA A 87 8.00 15.02 1.86
CA ALA A 87 7.60 16.39 2.19
C ALA A 87 7.16 17.16 0.95
N GLY A 88 6.56 18.35 1.15
CA GLY A 88 6.12 19.23 0.07
C GLY A 88 4.66 19.02 -0.31
N ALA A 89 4.35 19.14 -1.61
CA ALA A 89 3.00 19.11 -2.17
C ALA A 89 2.40 17.68 -2.25
N VAL A 90 2.32 16.99 -1.11
CA VAL A 90 1.71 15.65 -0.97
C VAL A 90 0.57 15.67 0.04
N ARG A 91 -0.38 14.74 -0.07
CA ARG A 91 -1.55 14.70 0.83
C ARG A 91 -1.18 14.46 2.29
N ARG A 92 -0.24 13.56 2.54
CA ARG A 92 0.23 13.20 3.89
C ARG A 92 1.75 13.25 3.95
N PRO A 93 2.35 14.42 4.25
CA PRO A 93 3.77 14.50 4.54
C PRO A 93 4.13 13.65 5.77
N GLY A 94 5.31 13.02 5.76
CA GLY A 94 5.75 12.16 6.85
C GLY A 94 6.84 11.18 6.46
N VAL A 95 7.20 10.31 7.41
CA VAL A 95 8.16 9.23 7.19
C VAL A 95 7.40 7.93 6.90
N TYR A 96 7.83 7.23 5.85
CA TYR A 96 7.22 6.00 5.37
C TYR A 96 8.23 4.85 5.40
N THR A 97 7.75 3.66 5.75
CA THR A 97 8.50 2.42 5.69
C THR A 97 8.15 1.70 4.41
N LEU A 98 9.15 1.43 3.58
CA LEU A 98 9.02 0.78 2.26
C LEU A 98 9.96 -0.41 2.16
N PRO A 99 9.68 -1.42 1.31
CA PRO A 99 10.64 -2.47 1.04
C PRO A 99 11.86 -1.94 0.28
N ALA A 100 13.04 -2.52 0.53
CA ALA A 100 14.26 -2.21 -0.19
C ALA A 100 14.08 -2.46 -1.69
N GLY A 101 14.55 -1.50 -2.50
CA GLY A 101 14.32 -1.48 -3.95
C GLY A 101 13.03 -0.75 -4.35
N ALA A 102 12.27 -0.18 -3.41
CA ALA A 102 11.19 0.75 -3.73
C ALA A 102 11.71 1.97 -4.50
N ARG A 103 10.83 2.60 -5.29
CA ARG A 103 11.10 3.80 -6.09
C ARG A 103 10.29 4.98 -5.58
N VAL A 104 10.63 6.19 -6.02
CA VAL A 104 9.95 7.45 -5.65
C VAL A 104 8.42 7.34 -5.78
N ILE A 105 7.91 6.71 -6.83
CA ILE A 105 6.46 6.49 -7.02
C ILE A 105 5.79 5.78 -5.83
N HIS A 106 6.42 4.75 -5.27
CA HIS A 106 5.85 3.99 -4.14
C HIS A 106 5.78 4.86 -2.87
N ALA A 107 6.74 5.76 -2.67
CA ALA A 107 6.72 6.69 -1.54
C ALA A 107 5.62 7.74 -1.68
N LEU A 108 5.39 8.23 -2.90
CA LEU A 108 4.30 9.16 -3.22
C LEU A 108 2.93 8.50 -3.02
N GLU A 109 2.76 7.27 -3.50
CA GLU A 109 1.55 6.47 -3.28
C GLU A 109 1.28 6.27 -1.77
N ALA A 110 2.30 5.90 -0.99
CA ALA A 110 2.19 5.78 0.45
C ALA A 110 1.78 7.11 1.13
N ALA A 111 2.27 8.24 0.61
CA ALA A 111 1.88 9.59 1.00
C ALA A 111 0.47 10.02 0.56
N GLY A 112 -0.24 9.17 -0.19
CA GLY A 112 -1.58 9.46 -0.71
C GLY A 112 -1.59 10.21 -2.04
N GLY A 113 -0.46 10.24 -2.74
CA GLY A 113 -0.25 10.95 -3.99
C GLY A 113 0.06 12.43 -3.81
N VAL A 114 0.37 13.06 -4.94
CA VAL A 114 0.64 14.48 -5.07
C VAL A 114 -0.67 15.29 -4.97
N LEU A 115 -0.60 16.48 -4.41
CA LEU A 115 -1.74 17.40 -4.36
C LEU A 115 -2.01 18.02 -5.75
N PRO A 116 -3.21 18.57 -6.03
CA PRO A 116 -3.51 19.18 -7.33
C PRO A 116 -2.62 20.38 -7.70
N ASP A 117 -2.04 21.03 -6.69
CA ASP A 117 -1.08 22.12 -6.79
C ASP A 117 0.38 21.65 -6.72
N GLY A 118 0.63 20.34 -6.69
CA GLY A 118 1.97 19.76 -6.73
C GLY A 118 2.41 19.39 -8.15
N ASP A 119 3.71 19.53 -8.41
CA ASP A 119 4.31 19.12 -9.68
C ASP A 119 5.06 17.80 -9.52
N GLU A 120 4.40 16.72 -9.96
CA GLU A 120 5.00 15.38 -10.00
C GLU A 120 6.00 15.20 -11.15
N HIS A 121 5.87 15.98 -12.23
CA HIS A 121 6.73 15.88 -13.42
C HIS A 121 8.13 16.40 -13.15
N ALA A 122 8.28 17.27 -12.15
CA ALA A 122 9.57 17.72 -11.66
C ALA A 122 10.42 16.60 -11.01
N LEU A 123 9.82 15.46 -10.65
CA LEU A 123 10.50 14.35 -9.98
C LEU A 123 10.76 13.17 -10.90
N ASN A 124 11.91 12.52 -10.70
CA ASN A 124 12.16 11.21 -11.28
C ASN A 124 11.41 10.13 -10.48
N LEU A 125 10.16 9.85 -10.87
CA LEU A 125 9.31 8.84 -10.21
C LEU A 125 9.93 7.43 -10.20
N ALA A 126 10.82 7.16 -11.14
CA ALA A 126 11.52 5.89 -11.25
C ALA A 126 12.82 5.85 -10.43
N GLU A 127 13.24 6.93 -9.77
CA GLU A 127 14.47 6.93 -8.95
C GLU A 127 14.37 5.86 -7.84
N PRO A 128 15.38 4.97 -7.72
CA PRO A 128 15.43 3.99 -6.64
C PRO A 128 15.64 4.70 -5.29
N LEU A 129 14.98 4.19 -4.26
CA LEU A 129 15.07 4.73 -2.91
C LEU A 129 16.04 3.89 -2.06
N TYR A 130 16.70 4.60 -1.15
CA TYR A 130 17.58 4.05 -0.13
C TYR A 130 17.16 4.59 1.24
N ASP A 131 17.61 3.91 2.30
CA ASP A 131 17.28 4.29 3.67
C ASP A 131 17.76 5.71 3.99
N GLY A 132 16.91 6.47 4.68
CA GLY A 132 17.16 7.87 5.04
C GLY A 132 16.95 8.87 3.91
N ARG A 133 16.50 8.47 2.70
CA ARG A 133 16.22 9.41 1.61
C ARG A 133 15.08 10.37 1.98
N ARG A 134 15.23 11.64 1.61
CA ARG A 134 14.17 12.66 1.68
C ARG A 134 13.71 13.03 0.27
N ILE A 135 12.41 12.94 0.03
CA ILE A 135 11.74 13.35 -1.20
C ILE A 135 10.98 14.65 -0.91
N SER A 136 11.21 15.67 -1.73
CA SER A 136 10.48 16.94 -1.64
C SER A 136 9.70 17.15 -2.93
N VAL A 137 8.38 17.16 -2.84
CA VAL A 137 7.50 17.41 -3.99
C VAL A 137 7.28 18.92 -4.13
N PRO A 138 7.71 19.54 -5.23
CA PRO A 138 7.51 20.97 -5.44
C PRO A 138 6.05 21.31 -5.72
N PHE A 139 5.67 22.55 -5.44
CA PHE A 139 4.40 23.09 -5.92
C PHE A 139 4.51 23.50 -7.40
N LEU A 140 3.38 23.53 -8.11
CA LEU A 140 3.32 23.89 -9.52
C LEU A 140 3.90 25.29 -9.76
N GLY A 141 4.88 25.39 -10.66
CA GLY A 141 5.57 26.65 -10.96
C GLY A 141 6.60 27.09 -9.90
N GLN A 142 6.84 26.26 -8.88
CA GLN A 142 8.00 26.41 -8.00
C GLN A 142 9.19 25.68 -8.62
N GLU A 143 10.27 26.41 -8.86
CA GLU A 143 11.52 25.79 -9.29
C GLU A 143 12.08 24.96 -8.13
N LEU A 144 12.44 23.69 -8.41
CA LEU A 144 13.03 22.81 -7.41
C LEU A 144 14.24 23.53 -6.81
N PRO A 145 14.34 23.64 -5.47
CA PRO A 145 15.61 23.99 -4.87
C PRO A 145 16.63 22.96 -5.37
N ALA A 146 17.76 23.44 -5.88
CA ALA A 146 18.86 22.56 -6.27
C ALA A 146 19.10 21.56 -5.14
N PRO A 147 19.34 20.27 -5.45
CA PRO A 147 19.49 19.24 -4.43
C PRO A 147 20.41 19.75 -3.33
N GLU A 148 19.90 19.82 -2.10
CA GLU A 148 20.60 20.32 -0.93
C GLU A 148 21.87 19.48 -0.75
N THR A 149 23.01 19.96 -1.29
CA THR A 149 24.31 19.31 -1.24
C THR A 149 24.93 19.45 0.15
N GLY A 150 24.17 19.11 1.20
CA GLY A 150 24.67 18.99 2.57
C GLY A 150 25.39 17.66 2.83
N GLY A 151 25.46 16.78 1.82
CA GLY A 151 26.15 15.50 1.85
C GLY A 151 27.21 15.39 0.75
N LYS A 152 28.12 14.43 0.92
CA LYS A 152 29.17 14.14 -0.07
C LYS A 152 28.55 13.80 -1.44
N ILE A 153 29.08 14.37 -2.50
CA ILE A 153 28.65 14.18 -3.89
C ILE A 153 29.15 12.83 -4.40
N ASN A 154 28.27 11.99 -4.93
CA ASN A 154 28.69 10.73 -5.53
C ASN A 154 29.28 10.96 -6.92
N ILE A 155 30.56 10.65 -7.12
CA ILE A 155 31.25 10.83 -8.40
C ILE A 155 30.65 9.99 -9.54
N ASN A 156 30.09 8.83 -9.24
CA ASN A 156 29.55 7.91 -10.25
C ASN A 156 28.16 8.32 -10.76
N THR A 157 27.39 9.06 -9.97
CA THR A 157 26.01 9.44 -10.32
C THR A 157 25.80 10.93 -10.51
N ALA A 158 26.71 11.77 -9.99
CA ALA A 158 26.54 13.22 -10.02
C ALA A 158 26.50 13.77 -11.46
N THR A 159 25.72 14.83 -11.67
CA THR A 159 25.71 15.56 -12.95
C THR A 159 26.95 16.44 -13.09
N ALA A 160 27.20 16.96 -14.30
CA ALA A 160 28.32 17.88 -14.53
C ALA A 160 28.16 19.17 -13.68
N GLU A 161 26.92 19.64 -13.51
CA GLU A 161 26.58 20.82 -12.72
C GLU A 161 26.77 20.59 -11.22
N GLU A 162 26.54 19.37 -10.74
CA GLU A 162 26.81 19.00 -9.33
C GLU A 162 28.31 18.88 -9.07
N LEU A 163 29.06 18.29 -10.01
CA LEU A 163 30.52 18.18 -9.93
C LEU A 163 31.22 19.54 -10.00
N ASP A 164 30.68 20.49 -10.76
CA ASP A 164 31.19 21.88 -10.86
C ASP A 164 31.12 22.65 -9.53
N ARG A 165 30.28 22.21 -8.59
CA ARG A 165 30.21 22.83 -7.25
C ARG A 165 31.36 22.40 -6.34
N LEU A 166 32.15 21.39 -6.73
CA LEU A 166 33.24 20.86 -5.91
C LEU A 166 34.46 21.80 -5.94
N PRO A 167 35.14 22.00 -4.79
CA PRO A 167 36.32 22.85 -4.74
C PRO A 167 37.42 22.32 -5.67
N GLY A 168 37.83 23.15 -6.63
CA GLY A 168 38.88 22.82 -7.59
C GLY A 168 38.41 22.04 -8.83
N ILE A 169 37.10 21.77 -8.95
CA ILE A 169 36.46 21.23 -10.16
C ILE A 169 35.66 22.36 -10.81
N GLY A 170 36.04 22.70 -12.04
CA GLY A 170 35.29 23.63 -12.88
C GLY A 170 34.55 22.88 -14.00
N PRO A 171 33.83 23.58 -14.90
CA PRO A 171 32.96 22.95 -15.90
C PRO A 171 33.73 22.01 -16.84
N ALA A 172 34.97 22.39 -17.21
CA ALA A 172 35.83 21.54 -18.04
C ALA A 172 36.25 20.23 -17.35
N LYS A 173 36.54 20.28 -16.04
CA LYS A 173 36.93 19.09 -15.26
C LYS A 173 35.72 18.22 -14.95
N ALA A 174 34.58 18.83 -14.62
CA ALA A 174 33.32 18.12 -14.43
C ALA A 174 32.93 17.33 -15.69
N ALA A 175 32.96 17.96 -16.86
CA ALA A 175 32.73 17.29 -18.14
C ALA A 175 33.73 16.15 -18.39
N ALA A 176 35.00 16.33 -18.03
CA ALA A 176 36.02 15.29 -18.17
C ALA A 176 35.75 14.07 -17.26
N ILE A 177 35.26 14.28 -16.03
CA ILE A 177 34.88 13.18 -15.12
C ILE A 177 33.72 12.38 -15.72
N VAL A 178 32.67 13.05 -16.20
CA VAL A 178 31.52 12.40 -16.83
C VAL A 178 31.94 11.60 -18.06
N ALA A 179 32.73 12.22 -18.95
CA ALA A 179 33.24 11.54 -20.13
C ALA A 179 34.14 10.34 -19.79
N TYR A 180 34.93 10.44 -18.72
CA TYR A 180 35.78 9.34 -18.27
C TYR A 180 34.94 8.15 -17.80
N ARG A 181 33.91 8.36 -16.96
CA ARG A 181 33.09 7.26 -16.45
C ARG A 181 32.21 6.62 -17.53
N GLU A 182 31.76 7.39 -18.51
CA GLU A 182 31.00 6.86 -19.66
C GLU A 182 31.88 5.96 -20.53
N LYS A 183 33.16 6.29 -20.66
CA LYS A 183 34.10 5.55 -21.51
C LYS A 183 34.75 4.36 -20.80
N ASN A 184 35.11 4.51 -19.52
CA ASN A 184 35.91 3.53 -18.77
C ASN A 184 35.08 2.75 -17.74
N GLY A 185 33.83 3.13 -17.52
CA GLY A 185 32.98 2.60 -16.45
C GLY A 185 33.05 3.43 -15.17
N PRO A 186 32.26 3.07 -14.15
CA PRO A 186 32.25 3.78 -12.87
C PRO A 186 33.62 3.71 -12.18
N PHE A 187 33.96 4.77 -11.43
CA PHE A 187 35.14 4.80 -10.58
C PHE A 187 34.96 3.81 -9.44
N GLN A 188 35.95 2.94 -9.21
CA GLN A 188 35.95 2.03 -8.06
C GLN A 188 36.65 2.63 -6.85
N THR A 189 37.60 3.53 -7.10
CA THR A 189 38.39 4.21 -6.08
C THR A 189 38.48 5.70 -6.39
N LEU A 190 38.74 6.53 -5.37
CA LEU A 190 38.91 7.98 -5.58
C LEU A 190 40.24 8.29 -6.27
N GLU A 191 41.22 7.42 -6.11
CA GLU A 191 42.54 7.54 -6.71
C GLU A 191 42.49 7.47 -8.24
N GLU A 192 41.49 6.80 -8.81
CA GLU A 192 41.26 6.74 -10.27
C GLU A 192 40.90 8.10 -10.88
N LEU A 193 40.47 9.09 -10.08
CA LEU A 193 40.21 10.45 -10.56
C LEU A 193 41.45 11.10 -11.17
N VAL A 194 42.67 10.68 -10.79
CA VAL A 194 43.93 11.17 -11.38
C VAL A 194 44.06 10.79 -12.87
N ASN A 195 43.32 9.77 -13.33
CA ASN A 195 43.30 9.40 -14.75
C ASN A 195 42.45 10.36 -15.61
N VAL A 196 41.71 11.28 -14.98
CA VAL A 196 40.91 12.30 -15.67
C VAL A 196 41.79 13.50 -16.01
N SER A 197 41.73 13.93 -17.26
CA SER A 197 42.50 15.08 -17.74
C SER A 197 42.22 16.34 -16.91
N GLY A 198 43.27 16.91 -16.29
CA GLY A 198 43.18 18.13 -15.48
C GLY A 198 42.87 17.92 -14.00
N ILE A 199 42.80 16.65 -13.54
CA ILE A 199 42.69 16.31 -12.12
C ILE A 199 44.03 15.76 -11.63
N GLY A 200 44.65 16.49 -10.70
CA GLY A 200 45.90 16.08 -10.07
C GLY A 200 45.66 15.47 -8.68
N PRO A 201 46.69 14.83 -8.08
CA PRO A 201 46.59 14.23 -6.75
C PRO A 201 46.19 15.23 -5.66
N SER A 202 46.59 16.51 -5.78
CA SER A 202 46.17 17.57 -4.86
C SER A 202 44.67 17.84 -4.90
N THR A 203 44.08 17.81 -6.10
CA THR A 203 42.63 17.95 -6.26
C THR A 203 41.91 16.76 -5.64
N VAL A 204 42.39 15.53 -5.88
CA VAL A 204 41.80 14.32 -5.28
C VAL A 204 41.81 14.39 -3.75
N GLU A 205 42.91 14.86 -3.15
CA GLU A 205 43.00 15.05 -1.69
C GLU A 205 41.93 16.00 -1.16
N THR A 206 41.75 17.16 -1.82
CA THR A 206 40.72 18.12 -1.43
C THR A 206 39.32 17.52 -1.57
N LEU A 207 39.09 16.71 -2.61
CA LEU A 207 37.79 16.13 -2.88
C LEU A 207 37.37 15.06 -1.87
N ARG A 208 38.28 14.38 -1.16
CA ARG A 208 37.95 13.27 -0.23
C ARG A 208 36.90 13.63 0.84
N GLU A 209 36.86 14.90 1.24
CA GLU A 209 35.88 15.39 2.21
C GLU A 209 34.51 15.69 1.60
N TYR A 210 34.44 15.91 0.28
CA TYR A 210 33.24 16.34 -0.43
C TYR A 210 32.61 15.25 -1.29
N VAL A 211 33.31 14.14 -1.54
CA VAL A 211 32.86 13.14 -2.51
C VAL A 211 32.76 11.74 -1.93
N THR A 212 31.87 10.93 -2.50
CA THR A 212 31.65 9.53 -2.14
C THR A 212 31.57 8.65 -3.37
N LEU A 213 31.59 7.34 -3.15
CA LEU A 213 31.44 6.29 -4.15
C LEU A 213 30.32 5.37 -3.66
N TYR A 214 29.38 5.03 -4.55
CA TYR A 214 28.40 3.95 -4.38
C TYR A 214 28.45 3.02 -5.59
#